data_AF-A0A1W1VUW2-F1
#
_entry.id   AF-A0A1W1VUW2-F1
#
_cell.length_a   1.000
_cell.length_b   1.000
_cell.length_c   1.000
_cell.angle_alpha   90.00
_cell.angle_beta   90.00
_cell.angle_gamma   90.00
#
_symmetry.space_group_name_H-M   'P 1'
#
loop_
_entity.id
_entity.type
_entity.pdbx_description
1 polymer ?
#
loop_
_entity_poly.entity_id
_entity_poly.type
_entity_poly.pdbx_seq_one_letter_code
_entity_poly.pdbx_strand_id
1 'polypeptide(L)' 'MTDQEKSDWVDRQLQAGLVAAYAAMLNFKRYKKTPVIVSRNGQILEVHPDKMPPATQEN' A
#
# COMPACT_ATOMS: atom_id res chain seq x y z
N MET A 1 -18.27 -6.31 22.64
CA MET A 1 -16.92 -6.32 22.07
C MET A 1 -15.90 -6.33 23.18
N THR A 2 -15.14 -7.40 23.28
CA THR A 2 -13.95 -7.50 24.12
C THR A 2 -12.86 -6.57 23.58
N ASP A 3 -11.84 -6.26 24.38
CA ASP A 3 -10.75 -5.41 23.90
C ASP A 3 -9.94 -6.07 22.78
N GLN A 4 -9.89 -7.40 22.74
CA GLN A 4 -9.33 -8.15 21.61
C GLN A 4 -10.14 -7.92 20.33
N GLU A 5 -11.47 -8.03 20.39
CA GLU A 5 -12.34 -7.82 19.22
C GLU A 5 -12.25 -6.39 18.67
N LYS A 6 -12.00 -5.40 19.54
CA LYS A 6 -11.76 -4.01 19.11
C LYS A 6 -10.42 -3.87 18.39
N SER A 7 -9.36 -4.47 18.92
CA SER A 7 -8.03 -4.45 18.29
C SER A 7 -8.09 -5.07 16.89
N ASP A 8 -8.67 -6.26 16.78
CA ASP A 8 -8.81 -6.97 15.51
C ASP A 8 -9.63 -6.16 14.49
N TRP A 9 -10.67 -5.45 14.95
CA TRP A 9 -11.46 -4.58 14.09
C TRP A 9 -10.63 -3.40 13.56
N VAL A 10 -9.86 -2.74 14.42
CA VAL A 10 -8.97 -1.63 14.02
C VAL A 10 -7.95 -2.11 13.00
N ASP A 11 -7.32 -3.27 13.23
CA ASP A 11 -6.31 -3.82 12.33
C ASP A 11 -6.88 -4.11 10.94
N ARG A 12 -8.11 -4.66 10.87
CA ARG A 12 -8.81 -4.87 9.59
C ARG A 12 -9.10 -3.57 8.85
N GLN A 13 -9.56 -2.53 9.57
CA GLN A 13 -9.83 -1.23 8.95
C GLN A 13 -8.54 -0.56 8.47
N LEU A 14 -7.46 -0.65 9.25
CA LEU A 14 -6.16 -0.13 8.88
C LEU A 14 -5.64 -0.82 7.62
N GLN A 15 -5.68 -2.16 7.58
CA GLN A 15 -5.25 -2.94 6.43
C GLN A 15 -6.06 -2.60 5.17
N ALA A 16 -7.39 -2.47 5.29
CA ALA A 16 -8.24 -2.04 4.18
C ALA A 16 -7.88 -0.64 3.66
N GLY A 17 -7.65 0.31 4.58
CA GLY A 17 -7.26 1.67 4.24
C GLY A 17 -5.91 1.73 3.52
N LEU A 18 -4.91 0.97 4.00
CA LEU A 18 -3.57 0.91 3.40
C LEU A 18 -3.61 0.29 2.00
N VAL A 19 -4.39 -0.79 1.81
CA VAL A 19 -4.57 -1.42 0.48
C VAL A 19 -5.22 -0.44 -0.50
N ALA A 20 -6.28 0.27 -0.08
CA ALA A 20 -6.95 1.25 -0.92
C ALA A 20 -6.04 2.44 -1.27
N ALA A 21 -5.31 2.98 -0.29
CA ALA A 21 -4.38 4.08 -0.49
C ALA A 21 -3.23 3.70 -1.45
N TYR A 22 -2.70 2.48 -1.31
CA TYR A 22 -1.65 1.98 -2.20
C TYR A 22 -2.15 1.83 -3.64
N ALA A 23 -3.34 1.27 -3.86
CA ALA A 23 -3.96 1.18 -5.18
C ALA A 23 -4.16 2.57 -5.82
N ALA A 24 -4.68 3.53 -5.04
CA ALA A 24 -4.88 4.91 -5.50
C ALA A 24 -3.54 5.59 -5.88
N MET A 25 -2.50 5.39 -5.08
CA MET A 25 -1.16 5.90 -5.34
C MET A 25 -0.61 5.35 -6.66
N LEU A 26 -0.67 4.04 -6.90
CA LEU A 26 -0.20 3.45 -8.16
C LEU A 26 -0.94 4.02 -9.37
N ASN A 27 -2.27 4.15 -9.29
CA ASN A 27 -3.08 4.74 -10.36
C ASN A 27 -2.69 6.19 -10.66
N PHE A 28 -2.49 7.00 -9.61
CA PHE A 28 -2.03 8.37 -9.76
C PHE A 28 -0.65 8.43 -10.45
N LYS A 29 0.28 7.57 -10.04
CA LYS A 29 1.63 7.52 -10.61
C LYS A 29 1.62 7.10 -12.08
N ARG A 30 0.79 6.11 -12.45
CA ARG A 30 0.55 5.71 -13.86
C ARG A 30 0.01 6.88 -14.68
N TYR A 31 -1.04 7.55 -14.18
CA TYR A 31 -1.64 8.69 -14.87
C TYR A 31 -0.64 9.83 -15.09
N LYS A 32 0.16 10.15 -14.07
CA LYS A 32 1.21 11.17 -14.17
C LYS A 32 2.45 10.71 -14.91
N LYS A 33 2.55 9.43 -15.28
CA LYS A 33 3.73 8.81 -15.92
C LYS A 33 5.01 9.04 -15.10
N THR A 34 4.90 8.87 -13.78
CA THR A 34 6.01 9.06 -12.83
C THR A 34 6.31 7.76 -12.08
N PRO A 35 7.57 7.52 -11.68
CA PRO A 35 7.93 6.34 -10.92
C PRO A 35 7.42 6.40 -9.47
N VAL A 36 7.34 5.23 -8.84
CA VAL A 36 7.29 5.07 -7.39
C VAL A 36 8.72 5.10 -6.87
N ILE A 37 8.96 5.90 -5.83
CA ILE A 37 10.27 6.00 -5.19
C ILE A 37 10.27 5.09 -3.97
N VAL A 38 11.19 4.12 -3.93
CA VAL A 38 11.34 3.17 -2.83
C VAL A 38 12.72 3.35 -2.22
N SER A 39 12.77 3.55 -0.90
CA SER A 39 14.01 3.47 -0.15
C SER A 39 14.19 2.05 0.39
N ARG A 40 15.27 1.38 -0.02
CA ARG A 40 15.60 0.02 0.46
C ARG A 40 17.10 -0.08 0.67
N ASN A 41 17.51 -0.51 1.86
CA ASN A 41 18.93 -0.68 2.22
C ASN A 41 19.77 0.58 2.00
N GLY A 42 19.21 1.76 2.30
CA GLY A 42 19.87 3.05 2.10
C GLY A 42 19.96 3.51 0.64
N GLN A 43 19.43 2.74 -0.31
CA GLN A 43 19.38 3.10 -1.72
C GLN A 43 17.99 3.61 -2.11
N ILE A 44 17.97 4.61 -2.98
CA ILE A 44 16.75 5.12 -3.61
C ILE A 44 16.57 4.43 -4.95
N LEU A 45 15.43 3.74 -5.11
CA LEU A 45 15.06 3.01 -6.31
C LEU A 45 13.83 3.66 -6.95
N GLU A 46 13.92 3.90 -8.25
CA GLU A 46 12.78 4.30 -9.06
C GLU A 46 12.14 3.06 -9.68
N VAL A 47 10.87 2.81 -9.36
CA VAL A 47 10.14 1.64 -9.82
C VAL A 47 8.96 2.09 -10.66
N HIS A 48 8.82 1.53 -11.86
CA HIS A 48 7.63 1.77 -12.68
C HIS A 48 6.38 1.24 -11.94
N PRO A 49 5.26 1.97 -11.89
CA PRO A 49 4.06 1.54 -11.18
C PRO A 49 3.53 0.16 -11.59
N ASP A 50 3.81 -0.30 -12.81
CA ASP A 50 3.39 -1.62 -13.31
C ASP A 50 4.31 -2.76 -12.88
N LYS A 51 5.51 -2.44 -12.36
CA LYS A 51 6.42 -3.41 -11.74
C LYS A 51 6.20 -3.55 -10.24
N MET A 52 5.32 -2.72 -9.67
CA MET A 52 4.94 -2.80 -8.27
C MET A 52 3.94 -3.94 -8.06
N PRO A 53 4.01 -4.68 -6.94
CA PRO A 53 3.05 -5.73 -6.64
C PRO A 53 1.63 -5.16 -6.54
N PRO A 54 0.59 -5.99 -6.81
CA PRO A 54 -0.79 -5.56 -6.67
C PRO A 54 -1.12 -5.19 -5.21
N ALA A 55 -2.12 -4.34 -5.04
CA ALA A 55 -2.68 -4.04 -3.73
C ALA A 55 -3.48 -5.26 -3.24
N THR A 56 -2.88 -6.11 -2.41
CA THR A 56 -3.55 -7.30 -1.87
C THR A 56 -3.68 -7.21 -0.35
N GLN A 57 -4.82 -7.65 0.16
CA GLN A 57 -4.94 -8.06 1.55
C GLN A 57 -4.23 -9.43 1.63
N GLU A 58 -3.13 -9.55 2.37
CA GLU A 58 -2.65 -10.89 2.71
C GLU A 58 -3.75 -11.58 3.53
N ASN A 59 -4.14 -12.79 3.11
CA ASN A 59 -5.14 -13.63 3.79
C ASN A 59 -4.55 -14.26 5.05
#